data_AF-A0A1C7Z6Y9-F1
#
_entry.id   AF-A0A1C7Z6Y9-F1
#
_cell.length_a   1.000
_cell.length_b   1.000
_cell.length_c   1.000
_cell.angle_alpha   90.00
_cell.angle_beta   90.00
_cell.angle_gamma   90.00
#
_symmetry.space_group_name_H-M   'P 1'
#
loop_
_entity.id
_entity.type
_entity.pdbx_description
1 polymer ?
#
loop_
_entity_poly.entity_id
_entity_poly.type
_entity_poly.pdbx_seq_one_letter_code
_entity_poly.pdbx_strand_id
1 'polypeptide(L)'
;MLDGCPLPDIEVLEKHRRDMTRLASTPGELYWPSLRAQLQALLDKVNAVDAAATELIIGIGAGLSKIDIAPYQQAILLLDKPQRTAEESAAFLQYQKEVANLLLDASALVRTYLSTLDASLLSLETSPIDDVLVPIAELQTWLETSTGAEAQRIREYLDEFRGVLDGDKFRAGYVHEISKLVFAVNYFFDNVLEGSPDVIQRADDFLRHSDELVDYLRELHSVWKS
;
A
#
# COMPACT_ATOMS: atom_id res chain seq x y z
N MET A 1 -15.95 -9.68 7.45
CA MET A 1 -15.48 -8.83 6.35
C MET A 1 -15.38 -7.41 6.88
N LEU A 2 -14.36 -6.63 6.52
CA LEU A 2 -14.28 -5.21 6.87
C LEU A 2 -15.41 -4.45 6.17
N ASP A 3 -16.58 -4.38 6.80
CA ASP A 3 -17.78 -3.76 6.24
C ASP A 3 -17.49 -2.29 5.87
N GLY A 4 -17.48 -1.98 4.57
CA GLY A 4 -17.28 -0.63 4.04
C GLY A 4 -15.87 -0.30 3.53
N CYS A 5 -14.87 -1.20 3.67
CA CYS A 5 -13.56 -0.99 3.05
C CYS A 5 -13.59 -1.44 1.57
N PRO A 6 -13.32 -0.55 0.59
CA PRO A 6 -13.30 -0.92 -0.81
C PRO A 6 -12.08 -1.78 -1.12
N LEU A 7 -12.28 -2.85 -1.90
CA LEU A 7 -11.16 -3.60 -2.48
C LEU A 7 -10.48 -2.79 -3.58
N PRO A 8 -9.15 -2.86 -3.71
CA PRO A 8 -8.44 -2.45 -4.92
C PRO A 8 -9.02 -3.13 -6.16
N ASP A 9 -9.21 -2.36 -7.22
CA ASP A 9 -9.61 -2.87 -8.52
C ASP A 9 -8.35 -3.32 -9.28
N ILE A 10 -8.15 -4.64 -9.36
CA ILE A 10 -6.98 -5.25 -9.99
C ILE A 10 -6.94 -4.95 -11.48
N GLU A 11 -8.09 -4.95 -12.17
CA GLU A 11 -8.13 -4.66 -13.61
C GLU A 11 -7.67 -3.23 -13.90
N VAL A 12 -8.04 -2.29 -13.02
CA VAL A 12 -7.60 -0.89 -13.10
C VAL A 12 -6.10 -0.76 -12.80
N LEU A 13 -5.58 -1.43 -11.77
CA LEU A 13 -4.14 -1.48 -11.48
C LEU A 13 -3.34 -2.00 -12.67
N GLU A 14 -3.76 -3.13 -13.24
CA GLU A 14 -3.10 -3.76 -14.39
C GLU A 14 -3.16 -2.89 -15.64
N LYS A 15 -4.30 -2.22 -15.87
CA LYS A 15 -4.46 -1.26 -16.96
C LYS A 15 -3.46 -0.12 -16.81
N HIS A 16 -3.39 0.53 -15.64
CA HIS A 16 -2.46 1.62 -15.41
C HIS A 16 -1.00 1.17 -15.53
N ARG A 17 -0.65 -0.02 -15.03
CA ARG A 17 0.69 -0.61 -15.21
C ARG A 17 1.02 -0.82 -16.69
N ARG A 18 0.09 -1.38 -17.47
CA ARG A 18 0.26 -1.58 -18.92
C ARG A 18 0.44 -0.25 -19.65
N ASP A 19 -0.35 0.74 -19.31
CA ASP A 19 -0.27 2.07 -19.94
C ASP A 19 1.07 2.76 -19.61
N MET A 20 1.52 2.72 -18.35
CA MET A 20 2.86 3.22 -17.95
C MET A 20 3.99 2.45 -18.65
N THR A 21 3.86 1.12 -18.77
CA THR A 21 4.86 0.28 -19.45
C THR A 21 4.93 0.59 -20.95
N ARG A 22 3.77 0.79 -21.57
CA ARG A 22 3.69 1.21 -22.98
C ARG A 22 4.35 2.56 -23.18
N LEU A 23 4.12 3.53 -22.30
CA LEU A 23 4.80 4.83 -22.37
C LEU A 23 6.32 4.68 -22.29
N ALA A 24 6.85 3.93 -21.31
CA ALA A 24 8.29 3.71 -21.17
C ALA A 24 8.92 2.97 -22.37
N SER A 25 8.15 2.08 -23.01
CA SER A 25 8.60 1.26 -24.13
C SER A 25 8.42 1.92 -25.50
N THR A 26 7.71 3.06 -25.56
CA THR A 26 7.49 3.76 -26.83
C THR A 26 8.85 4.22 -27.38
N PRO A 27 9.14 4.06 -28.68
CA PRO A 27 10.31 4.66 -29.31
C PRO A 27 10.12 6.18 -29.44
N GLY A 28 11.19 6.95 -29.28
CA GLY A 28 11.20 8.40 -29.55
C GLY A 28 12.62 8.86 -29.88
N GLU A 29 12.73 10.05 -30.48
CA GLU A 29 13.99 10.59 -30.99
C GLU A 29 14.68 11.56 -30.01
N LEU A 30 15.13 12.75 -30.46
CA LEU A 30 16.16 13.66 -29.91
C LEU A 30 16.13 13.91 -28.39
N TYR A 31 14.98 13.77 -27.73
CA TYR A 31 14.75 14.06 -26.30
C TYR A 31 14.29 12.84 -25.48
N TRP A 32 14.12 11.70 -26.14
CA TRP A 32 13.57 10.49 -25.57
C TRP A 32 14.50 9.72 -24.59
N PRO A 33 15.85 9.77 -24.68
CA PRO A 33 16.70 9.01 -23.76
C PRO A 33 16.56 9.39 -22.28
N SER A 34 16.51 10.69 -21.94
CA SER A 34 16.37 11.16 -20.54
C SER A 34 14.99 10.81 -19.99
N LEU A 35 13.95 11.11 -20.78
CA LEU A 35 12.59 10.75 -20.44
C LEU A 35 12.42 9.23 -20.27
N ARG A 36 13.01 8.42 -21.14
CA ARG A 36 12.97 6.95 -21.02
C ARG A 36 13.57 6.50 -19.68
N ALA A 37 14.67 7.11 -19.25
CA ALA A 37 15.27 6.80 -17.95
C ALA A 37 14.32 7.16 -16.79
N GLN A 38 13.65 8.31 -16.85
CA GLN A 38 12.65 8.71 -15.84
C GLN A 38 11.44 7.75 -15.82
N LEU A 39 10.90 7.40 -16.99
CA LEU A 39 9.78 6.46 -17.11
C LEU A 39 10.15 5.05 -16.64
N GLN A 40 11.39 4.61 -16.91
CA GLN A 40 11.88 3.33 -16.41
C GLN A 40 12.03 3.36 -14.88
N ALA A 41 12.59 4.43 -14.32
CA ALA A 41 12.69 4.60 -12.87
C ALA A 41 11.29 4.63 -12.21
N LEU A 42 10.30 5.20 -12.89
CA LEU A 42 8.91 5.17 -12.42
C LEU A 42 8.36 3.73 -12.39
N LEU A 43 8.61 2.93 -13.44
CA LEU A 43 8.22 1.51 -13.46
C LEU A 43 8.91 0.69 -12.37
N ASP A 44 10.19 0.95 -12.10
CA ASP A 44 10.91 0.29 -11.02
C ASP A 44 10.26 0.60 -9.66
N LYS A 45 9.74 1.82 -9.47
CA LYS A 45 8.97 2.20 -8.28
C LYS A 45 7.59 1.54 -8.22
N VAL A 46 6.90 1.40 -9.36
CA VAL A 46 5.65 0.61 -9.43
C VAL A 46 5.92 -0.84 -9.00
N ASN A 47 6.99 -1.46 -9.50
CA ASN A 47 7.38 -2.82 -9.09
C ASN A 47 7.70 -2.91 -7.59
N ALA A 48 8.31 -1.87 -7.01
CA ALA A 48 8.56 -1.80 -5.57
C ALA A 48 7.26 -1.70 -4.75
N VAL A 49 6.26 -0.96 -5.24
CA VAL A 49 4.91 -0.92 -4.63
C VAL A 49 4.23 -2.28 -4.74
N ASP A 50 4.26 -2.93 -5.91
CA ASP A 50 3.68 -4.27 -6.11
C ASP A 50 4.30 -5.30 -5.16
N ALA A 51 5.64 -5.26 -4.99
CA ALA A 51 6.35 -6.13 -4.06
C ALA A 51 5.92 -5.86 -2.61
N ALA A 52 5.89 -4.60 -2.17
CA ALA A 52 5.48 -4.22 -0.82
C ALA A 52 4.02 -4.60 -0.53
N ALA A 53 3.11 -4.40 -1.49
CA ALA A 53 1.70 -4.79 -1.37
C ALA A 53 1.57 -6.31 -1.26
N THR A 54 2.31 -7.08 -2.07
CA THR A 54 2.31 -8.54 -2.01
C THR A 54 2.83 -9.05 -0.67
N GLU A 55 3.93 -8.49 -0.17
CA GLU A 55 4.48 -8.81 1.14
C GLU A 55 3.51 -8.49 2.27
N LEU A 56 2.80 -7.36 2.20
CA LEU A 56 1.77 -6.98 3.16
C LEU A 56 0.61 -7.98 3.16
N ILE A 57 0.06 -8.28 1.98
CA ILE A 57 -1.10 -9.18 1.81
C ILE A 57 -0.81 -10.57 2.40
N ILE A 58 0.38 -11.11 2.13
CA ILE A 58 0.78 -12.44 2.60
C ILE A 58 1.23 -12.39 4.07
N GLY A 59 2.05 -11.39 4.41
CA GLY A 59 2.74 -11.28 5.67
C GLY A 59 1.84 -11.00 6.86
N ILE A 60 0.87 -10.09 6.70
CA ILE A 60 -0.14 -9.81 7.73
C ILE A 60 -0.97 -11.06 7.99
N GLY A 61 -1.46 -11.71 6.93
CA GLY A 61 -2.25 -12.93 7.03
C GLY A 61 -1.55 -14.02 7.84
N ALA A 62 -0.29 -14.30 7.51
CA ALA A 62 0.52 -15.31 8.20
C ALA A 62 0.98 -14.87 9.61
N GLY A 63 1.07 -13.57 9.87
CA GLY A 63 1.47 -13.00 11.15
C GLY A 63 0.35 -13.05 12.18
N LEU A 64 -0.80 -12.50 11.83
CA LEU A 64 -1.96 -12.43 12.71
C LEU A 64 -2.53 -13.81 13.04
N SER A 65 -2.49 -14.76 12.10
CA SER A 65 -2.97 -16.13 12.33
C SER A 65 -2.15 -16.94 13.34
N LYS A 66 -0.98 -16.45 13.77
CA LYS A 66 -0.09 -17.13 14.73
C LYS A 66 -0.28 -16.63 16.17
N ILE A 67 -1.10 -15.61 16.38
CA ILE A 67 -1.36 -15.06 17.70
C ILE A 67 -2.22 -16.05 18.46
N ASP A 68 -1.66 -16.65 19.51
CA ASP A 68 -2.39 -17.52 20.42
C ASP A 68 -2.40 -16.93 21.82
N ILE A 69 -3.51 -16.26 22.15
CA ILE A 69 -3.76 -15.70 23.48
C ILE A 69 -4.55 -16.64 24.39
N ALA A 70 -5.11 -17.73 23.84
CA ALA A 70 -6.04 -18.59 24.56
C ALA A 70 -5.46 -19.18 25.87
N PRO A 71 -4.17 -19.61 25.92
CA PRO A 71 -3.56 -20.08 27.16
C PRO A 71 -3.56 -19.02 28.26
N TYR A 72 -3.28 -17.76 27.91
CA TYR A 72 -3.22 -16.66 28.86
C TYR A 72 -4.61 -16.20 29.29
N GLN A 73 -5.57 -16.14 28.36
CA GLN A 73 -6.97 -15.82 28.67
C GLN A 73 -7.56 -16.83 29.66
N GLN A 74 -7.35 -18.13 29.44
CA GLN A 74 -7.80 -19.18 30.36
C GLN A 74 -7.17 -19.02 31.75
N ALA A 75 -5.88 -18.73 31.82
CA ALA A 75 -5.19 -18.52 33.10
C ALA A 75 -5.71 -17.27 33.85
N ILE A 76 -5.98 -16.17 33.13
CA ILE A 76 -6.56 -14.94 33.70
C ILE A 76 -7.95 -15.24 34.28
N LEU A 77 -8.82 -15.93 33.53
CA LEU A 77 -10.17 -16.28 33.98
C LEU A 77 -10.16 -17.18 35.22
N LEU A 78 -9.26 -18.16 35.29
CA LEU A 78 -9.11 -19.04 36.46
C LEU A 78 -8.62 -18.29 37.70
N LEU A 79 -7.78 -17.28 37.50
CA LEU A 79 -7.24 -16.44 38.57
C LEU A 79 -8.16 -15.27 38.93
N ASP A 80 -9.21 -15.00 38.15
CA ASP A 80 -10.16 -13.93 38.43
C ASP A 80 -11.20 -14.34 39.49
N LYS A 81 -10.70 -14.48 40.72
CA LYS A 81 -11.49 -14.87 41.90
C LYS A 81 -11.26 -13.91 43.07
N PRO A 82 -12.24 -13.80 44.00
CA PRO A 82 -12.03 -13.07 45.24
C PRO A 82 -10.95 -13.75 46.10
N GLN A 83 -10.21 -12.94 46.88
CA GLN A 83 -9.18 -13.39 47.83
C GLN A 83 -7.98 -14.15 47.21
N ARG A 84 -7.44 -13.65 46.10
CA ARG A 84 -6.17 -14.14 45.53
C ARG A 84 -5.02 -14.04 46.54
N THR A 85 -4.13 -15.03 46.54
CA THR A 85 -2.84 -14.91 47.23
C THR A 85 -1.96 -13.85 46.56
N ALA A 86 -0.86 -13.46 47.21
CA ALA A 86 0.12 -12.56 46.60
C ALA A 86 0.73 -13.17 45.32
N GLU A 87 0.99 -14.47 45.33
CA GLU A 87 1.52 -15.22 44.18
C GLU A 87 0.50 -15.29 43.03
N GLU A 88 -0.77 -15.56 43.33
CA GLU A 88 -1.85 -15.57 42.34
C GLU A 88 -2.09 -14.18 41.73
N SER A 89 -1.97 -13.12 42.55
CA SER A 89 -2.08 -11.74 42.08
C SER A 89 -0.92 -11.36 41.16
N ALA A 90 0.30 -11.79 41.47
CA ALA A 90 1.47 -11.57 40.62
C ALA A 90 1.36 -12.32 39.29
N ALA A 91 0.92 -13.59 39.33
CA ALA A 91 0.70 -14.40 38.13
C ALA A 91 -0.40 -13.80 37.24
N PHE A 92 -1.51 -13.35 37.83
CA PHE A 92 -2.59 -12.68 37.10
C PHE A 92 -2.06 -11.46 36.32
N LEU A 93 -1.32 -10.56 36.99
CA LEU A 93 -0.73 -9.38 36.33
C LEU A 93 0.28 -9.77 35.25
N GLN A 94 1.07 -10.82 35.46
CA GLN A 94 2.01 -11.30 34.46
C GLN A 94 1.27 -11.79 33.21
N TYR A 95 0.21 -12.59 33.34
CA TYR A 95 -0.55 -13.06 32.18
C TYR A 95 -1.25 -11.93 31.42
N GLN A 96 -1.79 -10.93 32.13
CA GLN A 96 -2.33 -9.73 31.49
C GLN A 96 -1.25 -8.98 30.69
N LYS A 97 -0.03 -8.91 31.23
CA LYS A 97 1.11 -8.32 30.53
C LYS A 97 1.52 -9.13 29.30
N GLU A 98 1.53 -10.46 29.38
CA GLU A 98 1.84 -11.31 28.22
C GLU A 98 0.83 -11.12 27.08
N VAL A 99 -0.48 -11.06 27.40
CA VAL A 99 -1.51 -10.72 26.40
C VAL A 99 -1.21 -9.37 25.78
N ALA A 100 -0.98 -8.33 26.59
CA ALA A 100 -0.69 -6.99 26.07
C ALA A 100 0.55 -6.97 25.15
N ASN A 101 1.62 -7.68 25.50
CA ASN A 101 2.83 -7.79 24.68
C ASN A 101 2.53 -8.46 23.33
N LEU A 102 1.77 -9.57 23.32
CA LEU A 102 1.40 -10.26 22.08
C LEU A 102 0.62 -9.36 21.13
N LEU A 103 -0.34 -8.59 21.66
CA LEU A 103 -1.11 -7.63 20.85
C LEU A 103 -0.23 -6.48 20.33
N LEU A 104 0.73 -6.01 21.12
CA LEU A 104 1.69 -4.98 20.72
C LEU A 104 2.63 -5.48 19.62
N ASP A 105 3.17 -6.69 19.76
CA ASP A 105 4.06 -7.30 18.77
C ASP A 105 3.33 -7.53 17.44
N ALA A 106 2.08 -8.02 17.51
CA ALA A 106 1.22 -8.16 16.34
C ALA A 106 0.92 -6.81 15.66
N SER A 107 0.61 -5.79 16.45
CA SER A 107 0.39 -4.44 15.94
C SER A 107 1.65 -3.87 15.27
N ALA A 108 2.81 -4.08 15.88
CA ALA A 108 4.10 -3.63 15.36
C ALA A 108 4.44 -4.33 14.03
N LEU A 109 4.13 -5.63 13.91
CA LEU A 109 4.26 -6.37 12.67
C LEU A 109 3.41 -5.76 11.55
N VAL A 110 2.12 -5.53 11.80
CA VAL A 110 1.21 -4.92 10.81
C VAL A 110 1.67 -3.51 10.42
N ARG A 111 2.12 -2.70 11.39
CA ARG A 111 2.67 -1.36 11.14
C ARG A 111 3.92 -1.40 10.26
N THR A 112 4.76 -2.40 10.43
CA THR A 112 5.98 -2.55 9.63
C THR A 112 5.62 -2.72 8.16
N TYR A 113 4.71 -3.65 7.83
CA TYR A 113 4.25 -3.85 6.46
C TYR A 113 3.59 -2.60 5.87
N LEU A 114 2.73 -1.94 6.64
CA LEU A 114 2.08 -0.71 6.21
C LEU A 114 3.10 0.41 5.91
N SER A 115 4.08 0.61 6.80
CA SER A 115 5.10 1.64 6.64
C SER A 115 5.99 1.42 5.40
N THR A 116 6.29 0.15 5.07
CA THR A 116 7.03 -0.19 3.85
C THR A 116 6.21 0.15 2.61
N LEU A 117 4.90 -0.17 2.61
CA LEU A 117 4.00 0.17 1.51
C LEU A 117 3.86 1.70 1.34
N ASP A 118 3.64 2.42 2.43
CA ASP A 118 3.52 3.89 2.41
C ASP A 118 4.80 4.56 1.88
N ALA A 119 5.98 4.07 2.28
CA ALA A 119 7.25 4.58 1.78
C ALA A 119 7.41 4.36 0.26
N SER A 120 7.04 3.18 -0.23
CA SER A 120 7.05 2.87 -1.66
C SER A 120 6.05 3.75 -2.44
N LEU A 121 4.85 3.96 -1.92
CA LEU A 121 3.83 4.82 -2.52
C LEU A 121 4.29 6.28 -2.58
N LEU A 122 4.78 6.83 -1.47
CA LEU A 122 5.29 8.19 -1.42
C LEU A 122 6.44 8.40 -2.42
N SER A 123 7.35 7.41 -2.52
CA SER A 123 8.43 7.43 -3.50
C SER A 123 7.92 7.45 -4.93
N LEU A 124 6.86 6.71 -5.25
CA LEU A 124 6.23 6.70 -6.57
C LEU A 124 5.54 8.04 -6.86
N GLU A 125 4.69 8.52 -5.94
CA GLU A 125 3.92 9.76 -6.08
C GLU A 125 4.80 11.00 -6.27
N THR A 126 5.89 11.09 -5.52
CA THR A 126 6.78 12.26 -5.53
C THR A 126 7.81 12.24 -6.65
N SER A 127 7.80 11.21 -7.50
CA SER A 127 8.73 11.10 -8.63
C SER A 127 8.39 12.13 -9.71
N PRO A 128 9.30 13.06 -10.05
CA PRO A 128 9.05 13.99 -11.14
C PRO A 128 9.10 13.29 -12.51
N ILE A 129 8.26 13.76 -13.43
CA ILE A 129 8.32 13.48 -14.87
C ILE A 129 8.35 14.83 -15.60
N ASP A 130 9.37 15.62 -15.33
CA ASP A 130 9.47 17.03 -15.72
C ASP A 130 10.56 17.31 -16.76
N ASP A 131 11.41 16.32 -17.09
CA ASP A 131 12.44 16.42 -18.14
C ASP A 131 11.85 16.80 -19.52
N VAL A 132 10.54 16.64 -19.69
CA VAL A 132 9.82 16.95 -20.92
C VAL A 132 9.39 18.41 -21.04
N LEU A 133 9.32 19.16 -19.93
CA LEU A 133 8.77 20.52 -19.94
C LEU A 133 9.64 21.50 -20.73
N VAL A 134 10.96 21.40 -20.60
CA VAL A 134 11.90 22.24 -21.34
C VAL A 134 11.89 21.90 -22.85
N PRO A 135 12.03 20.63 -23.28
CA PRO A 135 11.86 20.25 -24.68
C PRO A 135 10.52 20.67 -25.30
N ILE A 136 9.41 20.55 -24.56
CA ILE A 136 8.10 21.00 -25.03
C ILE A 136 8.12 22.50 -25.33
N ALA A 137 8.69 23.32 -24.44
CA ALA A 137 8.77 24.76 -24.63
C ALA A 137 9.67 25.15 -25.83
N GLU A 138 10.80 24.45 -26.00
CA GLU A 138 11.69 24.62 -27.17
C GLU A 138 10.97 24.29 -28.48
N LEU A 139 10.30 23.13 -28.54
CA LEU A 139 9.55 22.69 -29.71
C LEU A 139 8.37 23.61 -30.03
N GLN A 140 7.67 24.12 -29.02
CA GLN A 140 6.61 25.12 -29.19
C GLN A 140 7.16 26.40 -29.83
N THR A 141 8.32 26.86 -29.37
CA THR A 141 8.99 28.05 -29.93
C THR A 141 9.42 27.82 -31.38
N TRP A 142 9.99 26.65 -31.70
CA TRP A 142 10.37 26.32 -33.08
C TRP A 142 9.15 26.24 -34.01
N LEU A 143 8.05 25.66 -33.54
CA LEU A 143 6.81 25.54 -34.31
C LEU A 143 6.27 26.89 -34.80
N GLU A 144 6.52 27.99 -34.09
CA GLU A 144 6.10 29.34 -34.51
C GLU A 144 6.77 29.82 -35.79
N THR A 145 7.96 29.28 -36.09
CA THR A 145 8.80 29.70 -37.23
C THR A 145 8.94 28.62 -38.31
N SER A 146 8.65 27.36 -38.00
CA SER A 146 8.73 26.24 -38.93
C SER A 146 7.54 26.19 -39.90
N THR A 147 7.76 25.65 -41.11
CA THR A 147 6.70 25.47 -42.11
C THR A 147 6.78 24.10 -42.79
N GLY A 148 5.70 23.70 -43.47
CA GLY A 148 5.66 22.46 -44.25
C GLY A 148 5.91 21.20 -43.40
N ALA A 149 6.79 20.32 -43.90
CA ALA A 149 7.09 19.03 -43.28
C ALA A 149 7.78 19.16 -41.91
N GLU A 150 8.51 20.25 -41.67
CA GLU A 150 9.18 20.49 -40.39
C GLU A 150 8.18 20.80 -39.28
N ALA A 151 7.22 21.69 -39.54
CA ALA A 151 6.13 21.99 -38.61
C ALA A 151 5.30 20.75 -38.29
N GLN A 152 5.12 19.85 -39.27
CA GLN A 152 4.39 18.59 -39.05
C GLN A 152 5.15 17.65 -38.10
N ARG A 153 6.45 17.48 -38.29
CA ARG A 153 7.29 16.67 -37.38
C ARG A 153 7.31 17.21 -35.96
N ILE A 154 7.40 18.53 -35.79
CA ILE A 154 7.37 19.15 -34.46
C ILE A 154 6.04 18.88 -33.74
N ARG A 155 4.91 18.91 -34.46
CA ARG A 155 3.60 18.54 -33.89
C ARG A 155 3.54 17.08 -33.44
N GLU A 156 4.11 16.17 -34.25
CA GLU A 156 4.19 14.75 -33.91
C GLU A 156 4.98 14.54 -32.61
N TYR A 157 6.14 15.20 -32.43
CA TYR A 157 6.88 15.14 -31.17
C TYR A 157 6.11 15.74 -29.98
N LEU A 158 5.40 16.86 -30.19
CA LEU A 158 4.59 17.48 -29.12
C LEU A 158 3.41 16.57 -28.69
N ASP A 159 2.81 15.85 -29.63
CA ASP A 159 1.76 14.86 -29.33
C ASP A 159 2.32 13.64 -28.57
N GLU A 160 3.54 13.19 -28.89
CA GLU A 160 4.24 12.15 -28.10
C GLU A 160 4.44 12.59 -26.64
N PHE A 161 4.92 13.82 -26.42
CA PHE A 161 5.09 14.37 -25.08
C PHE A 161 3.77 14.57 -24.33
N ARG A 162 2.66 14.87 -25.02
CA ARG A 162 1.34 14.93 -24.39
C ARG A 162 0.93 13.58 -23.82
N GLY A 163 1.22 12.48 -24.52
CA GLY A 163 0.98 11.12 -24.01
C GLY A 163 1.77 10.82 -22.73
N VAL A 164 2.96 11.40 -22.59
CA VAL A 164 3.81 11.29 -21.39
C VAL A 164 3.23 12.09 -20.22
N LEU A 165 2.74 13.31 -20.47
CA LEU A 165 2.04 14.11 -19.47
C LEU A 165 0.73 13.45 -19.00
N ASP A 166 0.08 12.67 -19.87
CA ASP A 166 -1.04 11.81 -19.47
C ASP A 166 -0.61 10.63 -18.59
N GLY A 167 0.68 10.27 -18.57
CA GLY A 167 1.27 9.26 -17.68
C GLY A 167 1.05 9.54 -16.19
N ASP A 168 1.01 10.82 -15.81
CA ASP A 168 0.68 11.24 -14.44
C ASP A 168 -0.74 10.80 -14.02
N LYS A 169 -1.68 10.71 -14.97
CA LYS A 169 -3.03 10.19 -14.69
C LYS A 169 -3.00 8.69 -14.41
N PHE A 170 -2.16 7.94 -15.13
CA PHE A 170 -2.02 6.51 -14.90
C PHE A 170 -1.35 6.23 -13.55
N ARG A 171 -0.32 7.00 -13.20
CA ARG A 171 0.30 6.95 -11.86
C ARG A 171 -0.72 7.27 -10.77
N ALA A 172 -1.46 8.37 -10.90
CA ALA A 172 -2.45 8.77 -9.89
C ALA A 172 -3.56 7.71 -9.73
N GLY A 173 -4.03 7.13 -10.83
CA GLY A 173 -5.01 6.04 -10.79
C GLY A 173 -4.47 4.77 -10.12
N TYR A 174 -3.23 4.37 -10.45
CA TYR A 174 -2.57 3.24 -9.80
C TYR A 174 -2.42 3.47 -8.28
N VAL A 175 -1.89 4.64 -7.90
CA VAL A 175 -1.73 5.04 -6.49
C VAL A 175 -3.07 4.99 -5.76
N HIS A 176 -4.12 5.56 -6.34
CA HIS A 176 -5.46 5.58 -5.75
C HIS A 176 -5.97 4.17 -5.42
N GLU A 177 -5.78 3.22 -6.33
CA GLU A 177 -6.19 1.83 -6.11
C GLU A 177 -5.39 1.16 -4.99
N ILE A 178 -4.06 1.37 -4.92
CA ILE A 178 -3.25 0.85 -3.80
C ILE A 178 -3.61 1.53 -2.48
N SER A 179 -3.97 2.83 -2.48
CA SER A 179 -4.38 3.54 -1.26
C SER A 179 -5.60 2.93 -0.58
N LYS A 180 -6.44 2.17 -1.31
CA LYS A 180 -7.56 1.41 -0.71
C LYS A 180 -7.08 0.30 0.22
N LEU A 181 -5.96 -0.35 -0.12
CA LEU A 181 -5.32 -1.33 0.75
C LEU A 181 -4.75 -0.67 2.02
N VAL A 182 -4.08 0.48 1.87
CA VAL A 182 -3.60 1.29 2.99
C VAL A 182 -4.76 1.71 3.91
N PHE A 183 -5.89 2.12 3.33
CA PHE A 183 -7.09 2.48 4.08
C PHE A 183 -7.62 1.30 4.91
N ALA A 184 -7.74 0.10 4.32
CA ALA A 184 -8.23 -1.08 5.03
C ALA A 184 -7.33 -1.47 6.22
N VAL A 185 -6.00 -1.36 6.08
CA VAL A 185 -5.06 -1.64 7.18
C VAL A 185 -5.13 -0.57 8.27
N ASN A 186 -5.31 0.71 7.90
CA ASN A 186 -5.51 1.77 8.89
C ASN A 186 -6.84 1.63 9.64
N TYR A 187 -7.91 1.20 8.96
CA TYR A 187 -9.18 0.90 9.60
C TYR A 187 -9.03 -0.16 10.70
N PHE A 188 -8.22 -1.20 10.48
CA PHE A 188 -7.88 -2.16 11.54
C PHE A 188 -7.28 -1.47 12.77
N PHE A 189 -6.33 -0.55 12.59
CA PHE A 189 -5.73 0.17 13.72
C PHE A 189 -6.73 1.07 14.44
N ASP A 190 -7.58 1.78 13.71
CA ASP A 190 -8.58 2.67 14.32
C ASP A 190 -9.53 1.87 15.22
N ASN A 191 -9.92 0.66 14.81
CA ASN A 191 -10.84 -0.17 15.59
C ASN A 191 -10.15 -0.94 16.73
N VAL A 192 -8.86 -1.28 16.59
CA VAL A 192 -8.10 -1.97 17.66
C VAL A 192 -7.68 -1.02 18.78
N LEU A 193 -7.44 0.25 18.47
CA LEU A 193 -6.91 1.23 19.44
C LEU A 193 -8.00 1.84 20.34
N GLU A 194 -9.27 1.69 20.02
CA GLU A 194 -10.41 2.16 20.83
C GLU A 194 -10.75 1.24 22.02
N GLY A 195 -9.91 0.24 22.31
CA GLY A 195 -10.23 -0.89 23.18
C GLY A 195 -10.50 -0.59 24.66
N SER A 196 -11.29 -1.49 25.26
CA SER A 196 -11.65 -1.56 26.68
C SER A 196 -10.44 -1.46 27.64
N PRO A 197 -10.61 -0.92 28.87
CA PRO A 197 -9.60 -1.03 29.92
C PRO A 197 -9.36 -2.48 30.37
N ASP A 198 -10.30 -3.39 30.09
CA ASP A 198 -10.14 -4.82 30.32
C ASP A 198 -9.30 -5.46 29.20
N VAL A 199 -8.21 -6.12 29.61
CA VAL A 199 -7.27 -6.78 28.70
C VAL A 199 -7.89 -7.96 27.94
N ILE A 200 -8.85 -8.67 28.53
CA ILE A 200 -9.51 -9.81 27.87
C ILE A 200 -10.40 -9.30 26.76
N GLN A 201 -11.26 -8.33 27.07
CA GLN A 201 -12.11 -7.68 26.09
C GLN A 201 -11.29 -7.07 24.94
N ARG A 202 -10.19 -6.38 25.28
CA ARG A 202 -9.28 -5.82 24.26
C ARG A 202 -8.68 -6.90 23.36
N ALA A 203 -8.32 -8.05 23.93
CA ALA A 203 -7.75 -9.14 23.16
C ALA A 203 -8.79 -9.81 22.26
N ASP A 204 -10.04 -9.96 22.72
CA ASP A 204 -11.14 -10.45 21.90
C ASP A 204 -11.47 -9.50 20.74
N ASP A 205 -11.52 -8.19 21.01
CA ASP A 205 -11.71 -7.17 19.96
C ASP A 205 -10.55 -7.18 18.96
N PHE A 206 -9.31 -7.32 19.44
CA PHE A 206 -8.14 -7.42 18.57
C PHE A 206 -8.23 -8.64 17.64
N LEU A 207 -8.57 -9.83 18.18
CA LEU A 207 -8.69 -11.04 17.37
C LEU A 207 -9.81 -10.92 16.34
N ARG A 208 -10.97 -10.38 16.74
CA ARG A 208 -12.09 -10.15 15.82
C ARG A 208 -11.69 -9.26 14.65
N HIS A 209 -11.06 -8.12 14.92
CA HIS A 209 -10.61 -7.21 13.85
C HIS A 209 -9.43 -7.78 13.04
N SER A 210 -8.60 -8.62 13.65
CA SER A 210 -7.56 -9.37 12.95
C SER A 210 -8.18 -10.34 11.95
N ASP A 211 -9.20 -11.11 12.34
CA ASP A 211 -9.90 -12.03 11.45
C ASP A 211 -10.57 -11.28 10.28
N GLU A 212 -11.20 -10.14 10.54
CA GLU A 212 -11.79 -9.28 9.50
C GLU A 212 -10.75 -8.82 8.48
N LEU A 213 -9.57 -8.36 8.94
CA LEU A 213 -8.47 -7.95 8.08
C LEU A 213 -7.89 -9.15 7.32
N VAL A 214 -7.69 -10.29 7.96
CA VAL A 214 -7.17 -11.50 7.33
C VAL A 214 -8.10 -12.01 6.23
N ASP A 215 -9.42 -11.98 6.46
CA ASP A 215 -10.40 -12.34 5.45
C ASP A 215 -10.36 -11.39 4.25
N TYR A 216 -10.30 -10.07 4.50
CA TYR A 216 -10.13 -9.07 3.46
C TYR A 216 -8.86 -9.31 2.62
N LEU A 217 -7.72 -9.55 3.28
CA LEU A 217 -6.45 -9.81 2.59
C LEU A 217 -6.47 -11.14 1.84
N ARG A 218 -7.18 -12.16 2.34
CA ARG A 218 -7.34 -13.45 1.65
C ARG A 218 -8.16 -13.31 0.38
N GLU A 219 -9.25 -12.54 0.43
CA GLU A 219 -10.05 -12.19 -0.75
C GLU A 219 -9.20 -11.45 -1.77
N LEU A 220 -8.50 -10.39 -1.34
CA LEU A 220 -7.60 -9.65 -2.21
C LEU A 220 -6.51 -10.53 -2.82
N HIS A 221 -5.87 -11.39 -2.03
CA HIS A 221 -4.83 -12.31 -2.50
C HIS A 221 -5.34 -13.28 -3.58
N SER A 222 -6.63 -13.65 -3.55
CA SER A 222 -7.22 -14.54 -4.56
C SER A 222 -7.30 -13.90 -5.94
N VAL A 223 -7.49 -12.57 -5.99
CA VAL A 223 -7.56 -11.77 -7.22
C VAL A 223 -6.22 -11.10 -7.58
N TRP A 224 -5.29 -10.98 -6.63
CA TRP A 224 -3.97 -10.39 -6.85
C TRP A 224 -3.04 -11.24 -7.72
N LYS A 225 -3.34 -12.54 -7.84
CA LYS A 225 -2.53 -13.54 -8.55
C LYS A 225 -3.02 -13.85 -9.97
N SER A 226 -4.20 -13.36 -10.36
CA SER A 226 -4.76 -13.49 -11.70
C SER A 226 -4.31 -12.35 -12.58
#